data_AF-A0A4R6BJ29-F1
#
_entry.id   AF-A0A4R6BJ29-F1
#
_cell.length_a   1.000
_cell.length_b   1.000
_cell.length_c   1.000
_cell.angle_alpha   90.00
_cell.angle_beta   90.00
_cell.angle_gamma   90.00
#
_symmetry.space_group_name_H-M   'P 1'
#
loop_
_entity.id
_entity.type
_entity.pdbx_description
1 polymer ?
#
loop_
_entity_poly.entity_id
_entity_poly.type
_entity_poly.pdbx_seq_one_letter_code
_entity_poly.pdbx_strand_id
1 'polypeptide(L)'
;MAVTKMWFTYGAAGREDWYAETPYGEVQVQDNEYPGFSDFQNHEIADVVFYTAAEGLTDKYEPEGITAEGYARVAKGGTGIHKYMLGDNGVVYEMIAPKDQSSFSSGFGEYDDGMKGNYTPTQKFEVSNDETAQAKWKEILKKYQ
;
A
#
# COMPACT_ATOMS: atom_id res chain seq x y z
N MET A 1 12.87 -13.81 -0.53
CA MET A 1 11.74 -12.88 -0.36
C MET A 1 10.63 -13.29 -1.30
N ALA A 2 9.39 -13.28 -0.80
CA ALA A 2 8.18 -13.52 -1.58
C ALA A 2 7.56 -12.19 -2.01
N VAL A 3 6.74 -12.25 -3.07
CA VAL A 3 6.06 -11.10 -3.67
C VAL A 3 4.59 -11.42 -3.90
N THR A 4 3.70 -10.47 -3.66
CA THR A 4 2.25 -10.61 -3.82
C THR A 4 1.64 -9.28 -4.25
N LYS A 5 0.49 -9.37 -4.94
CA LYS A 5 -0.36 -8.22 -5.24
C LYS A 5 -1.40 -7.92 -4.16
N MET A 6 -1.40 -8.68 -3.06
CA MET A 6 -2.37 -8.48 -1.98
C MET A 6 -2.02 -7.28 -1.09
N TRP A 7 -1.94 -6.10 -1.68
CA TRP A 7 -1.40 -4.90 -1.04
C TRP A 7 -2.36 -4.19 -0.11
N PHE A 8 -3.60 -4.05 -0.56
CA PHE A 8 -4.65 -3.35 0.15
C PHE A 8 -5.98 -4.12 0.07
N THR A 9 -6.63 -4.24 1.22
CA THR A 9 -8.05 -4.61 1.33
C THR A 9 -8.64 -3.85 2.51
N TYR A 10 -9.95 -3.64 2.47
CA TYR A 10 -10.69 -2.87 3.48
C TYR A 10 -11.88 -3.64 4.07
N GLY A 11 -12.04 -4.92 3.72
CA GLY A 11 -13.12 -5.76 4.25
C GLY A 11 -14.50 -5.28 3.80
N ALA A 12 -15.41 -5.04 4.76
CA ALA A 12 -16.77 -4.55 4.51
C ALA A 12 -16.93 -3.02 4.67
N ALA A 13 -15.84 -2.29 4.94
CA ALA A 13 -15.79 -0.83 4.91
C ALA A 13 -15.69 -0.33 3.45
N GLY A 14 -15.46 0.97 3.20
CA GLY A 14 -15.13 1.44 1.85
C GLY A 14 -16.35 1.80 0.99
N ARG A 15 -17.02 2.90 1.32
CA ARG A 15 -17.96 3.57 0.41
C ARG A 15 -17.32 4.73 -0.34
N GLU A 16 -16.28 5.30 0.24
CA GLU A 16 -15.62 6.51 -0.24
C GLU A 16 -14.15 6.22 -0.55
N ASP A 17 -13.44 7.24 -1.00
CA ASP A 17 -12.06 7.14 -1.45
C ASP A 17 -11.14 6.75 -0.30
N TRP A 18 -10.15 5.95 -0.64
CA TRP A 18 -9.08 5.57 0.28
C TRP A 18 -7.81 6.31 -0.06
N TYR A 19 -7.03 6.58 0.97
CA TYR A 19 -5.77 7.31 0.85
C TYR A 19 -4.66 6.73 1.70
N ALA A 20 -3.43 7.00 1.29
CA ALA A 20 -2.22 6.81 2.08
C ALA A 20 -1.59 8.17 2.41
N GLU A 21 -1.06 8.33 3.62
CA GLU A 21 -0.26 9.50 3.99
C GLU A 21 1.21 9.33 3.59
N THR A 22 1.76 10.33 2.91
CA THR A 22 3.17 10.39 2.48
C THR A 22 3.81 11.75 2.81
N PRO A 23 5.15 11.90 2.70
CA PRO A 23 5.81 13.20 2.82
C PRO A 23 5.39 14.24 1.77
N TYR A 24 4.77 13.82 0.66
CA TYR A 24 4.27 14.70 -0.40
C TYR A 24 2.75 14.91 -0.34
N GLY A 25 2.15 14.62 0.82
CA GLY A 25 0.71 14.69 1.02
C GLY A 25 0.03 13.35 0.82
N GLU A 26 -1.29 13.41 0.63
CA GLU A 26 -2.12 12.23 0.45
C GLU A 26 -1.98 11.69 -0.98
N VAL A 27 -1.97 10.37 -1.08
CA VAL A 27 -2.02 9.63 -2.34
C VAL A 27 -3.35 8.89 -2.36
N GLN A 28 -4.19 9.11 -3.38
CA GLN A 28 -5.41 8.32 -3.58
C GLN A 28 -5.01 6.88 -3.95
N VAL A 29 -5.56 5.90 -3.24
CA VAL A 29 -5.26 4.47 -3.45
C VAL A 29 -6.50 3.67 -3.89
N GLN A 30 -7.66 4.29 -3.79
CA GLN A 30 -8.90 3.79 -4.37
C GLN A 30 -9.82 4.97 -4.63
N ASP A 31 -10.33 5.05 -5.86
CA ASP A 31 -11.31 6.04 -6.29
C ASP A 31 -12.71 5.41 -6.29
N ASN A 32 -13.55 5.88 -5.39
CA ASN A 32 -14.99 5.61 -5.30
C ASN A 32 -15.81 6.88 -5.59
N GLU A 33 -15.19 7.92 -6.16
CA GLU A 33 -15.78 9.22 -6.54
C GLU A 33 -16.09 10.18 -5.38
N TYR A 34 -15.69 9.88 -4.13
CA TYR A 34 -15.97 10.72 -2.96
C TYR A 34 -14.76 10.81 -2.02
N PRO A 35 -14.07 11.95 -1.91
CA PRO A 35 -14.36 13.22 -2.59
C PRO A 35 -14.11 13.20 -4.11
N GLY A 36 -13.37 12.20 -4.61
CA GLY A 36 -13.10 11.96 -6.02
C GLY A 36 -11.66 12.30 -6.42
N PHE A 37 -11.23 11.78 -7.57
CA PHE A 37 -9.88 11.91 -8.11
C PHE A 37 -9.29 13.34 -8.02
N SER A 38 -10.06 14.38 -8.35
CA SER A 38 -9.55 15.76 -8.39
C SER A 38 -9.19 16.36 -7.03
N ASP A 39 -9.67 15.76 -5.94
CA ASP A 39 -9.37 16.21 -4.58
C ASP A 39 -8.02 15.70 -4.08
N PHE A 40 -7.40 14.76 -4.80
CA PHE A 40 -6.07 14.25 -4.51
C PHE A 40 -5.04 14.84 -5.48
N GLN A 41 -3.93 15.32 -4.92
CA GLN A 41 -2.82 15.84 -5.73
C GLN A 41 -2.00 14.71 -6.36
N ASN A 42 -1.94 13.55 -5.71
CA ASN A 42 -1.15 12.40 -6.13
C ASN A 42 -2.03 11.15 -6.14
N HIS A 43 -1.74 10.23 -7.05
CA HIS A 43 -2.50 9.01 -7.25
C HIS A 43 -1.56 7.81 -7.30
N GLU A 44 -2.00 6.70 -6.73
CA GLU A 44 -1.36 5.41 -6.92
C GLU A 44 -1.57 4.93 -8.35
N ILE A 45 -0.53 4.38 -8.96
CA ILE A 45 -0.61 3.75 -10.29
C ILE A 45 -0.36 2.25 -10.21
N ALA A 46 0.54 1.83 -9.32
CA ALA A 46 0.83 0.44 -9.08
C ALA A 46 1.35 0.21 -7.66
N ASP A 47 1.15 -1.01 -7.19
CA ASP A 47 1.57 -1.46 -5.87
C ASP A 47 2.21 -2.85 -5.91
N VAL A 48 2.93 -3.17 -4.83
CA VAL A 48 3.43 -4.52 -4.60
C VAL A 48 3.79 -4.70 -3.12
N VAL A 49 3.63 -5.93 -2.60
CA VAL A 49 4.11 -6.29 -1.27
C VAL A 49 5.19 -7.35 -1.33
N PHE A 50 6.17 -7.16 -0.46
CA PHE A 50 7.38 -7.93 -0.33
C PHE A 50 7.49 -8.41 1.13
N TYR A 51 7.66 -9.72 1.35
CA TYR A 51 7.80 -10.28 2.69
C TYR A 51 8.74 -11.49 2.70
N THR A 52 9.24 -11.86 3.88
CA THR A 52 9.95 -13.14 4.04
C THR A 52 8.92 -14.21 4.36
N ALA A 53 8.75 -15.19 3.48
CA ALA A 53 7.80 -16.28 3.70
C ALA A 53 8.22 -17.17 4.89
N ALA A 54 7.24 -17.70 5.62
CA ALA A 54 7.46 -18.73 6.62
C ALA A 54 8.02 -20.00 5.95
N GLU A 55 8.75 -20.81 6.73
CA GLU A 55 9.42 -22.01 6.21
C GLU A 55 8.42 -22.97 5.53
N GLY A 56 8.77 -23.45 4.34
CA GLY A 56 7.91 -24.33 3.53
C GLY A 56 7.03 -23.61 2.51
N LEU A 57 6.96 -22.28 2.52
CA LEU A 57 6.34 -21.46 1.48
C LEU A 57 7.43 -20.91 0.55
N THR A 58 7.43 -21.33 -0.72
CA THR A 58 8.30 -20.77 -1.77
C THR A 58 7.44 -20.17 -2.88
N ASP A 59 7.96 -19.15 -3.58
CA ASP A 59 7.34 -18.44 -4.71
C ASP A 59 6.23 -17.39 -4.39
N LYS A 60 5.57 -16.95 -5.47
CA LYS A 60 4.51 -15.94 -5.54
C LYS A 60 3.25 -16.48 -4.87
N TYR A 61 3.16 -16.32 -3.55
CA TYR A 61 2.03 -16.75 -2.76
C TYR A 61 1.09 -15.57 -2.55
N GLU A 62 -0.10 -15.61 -3.15
CA GLU A 62 -1.19 -14.69 -2.81
C GLU A 62 -1.78 -15.17 -1.47
N PRO A 63 -1.60 -14.42 -0.38
CA PRO A 63 -2.08 -14.85 0.93
C PRO A 63 -3.60 -14.92 0.96
N GLU A 64 -4.14 -16.13 1.15
CA GLU A 64 -5.53 -16.31 1.55
C GLU A 64 -5.69 -15.92 3.04
N GLY A 65 -6.50 -14.90 3.31
CA GLY A 65 -6.73 -14.41 4.67
C GLY A 65 -7.77 -13.30 4.73
N ILE A 66 -8.29 -13.04 5.93
CA ILE A 66 -9.17 -11.89 6.16
C ILE A 66 -8.35 -10.60 6.28
N THR A 67 -8.92 -9.45 5.91
CA THR A 67 -8.27 -8.12 5.94
C THR A 67 -7.44 -7.87 7.20
N ALA A 68 -7.99 -8.18 8.38
CA ALA A 68 -7.37 -7.94 9.68
C ALA A 68 -6.17 -8.88 9.96
N GLU A 69 -6.18 -10.09 9.40
CA GLU A 69 -5.11 -11.08 9.58
C GLU A 69 -3.88 -10.75 8.74
N GLY A 70 -4.11 -10.14 7.57
CA GLY A 70 -3.04 -9.69 6.68
C GLY A 70 -2.00 -10.77 6.40
N TYR A 71 -0.75 -10.47 6.74
CA TYR A 71 0.40 -11.33 6.46
C TYR A 71 0.77 -12.28 7.60
N ALA A 72 0.01 -12.29 8.71
CA ALA A 72 0.41 -12.96 9.94
C ALA A 72 0.66 -14.47 9.76
N ARG A 73 -0.04 -15.15 8.84
CA ARG A 73 0.12 -16.59 8.57
C ARG A 73 1.28 -16.93 7.63
N VAL A 74 1.55 -16.05 6.68
CA VAL A 74 2.45 -16.36 5.55
C VAL A 74 3.86 -15.82 5.76
N ALA A 75 4.01 -14.79 6.59
CA ALA A 75 5.29 -14.16 6.85
C ALA A 75 6.04 -14.80 8.03
N LYS A 76 7.36 -14.94 7.89
CA LYS A 76 8.27 -15.41 8.92
C LYS A 76 8.30 -14.43 10.09
N GLY A 77 8.23 -14.96 11.31
CA GLY A 77 8.34 -14.16 12.54
C GLY A 77 9.65 -13.35 12.60
N GLY A 78 9.58 -12.13 13.15
CA GLY A 78 10.73 -11.23 13.25
C GLY A 78 11.17 -10.57 11.95
N THR A 79 10.36 -10.68 10.88
CA THR A 79 10.63 -10.02 9.58
C THR A 79 9.56 -8.97 9.27
N GLY A 80 9.93 -7.97 8.47
CA GLY A 80 9.04 -6.90 8.03
C GLY A 80 8.21 -7.27 6.80
N ILE A 81 7.03 -6.67 6.72
CA ILE A 81 6.20 -6.59 5.52
C ILE A 81 6.49 -5.25 4.87
N HIS A 82 6.93 -5.28 3.62
CA HIS A 82 7.26 -4.08 2.87
C HIS A 82 6.18 -3.83 1.82
N LYS A 83 5.40 -2.77 1.99
CA LYS A 83 4.41 -2.32 1.01
C LYS A 83 5.00 -1.21 0.18
N TYR A 84 5.05 -1.41 -1.13
CA TYR A 84 5.50 -0.40 -2.10
C TYR A 84 4.28 0.22 -2.76
N MET A 85 4.32 1.54 -2.96
CA MET A 85 3.29 2.31 -3.65
C MET A 85 3.98 3.20 -4.68
N LEU A 86 3.61 3.04 -5.96
CA LEU A 86 4.22 3.73 -7.08
C LEU A 86 3.30 4.88 -7.51
N GLY A 87 3.67 6.11 -7.12
CA GLY A 87 2.84 7.30 -7.35
C GLY A 87 3.00 7.89 -8.76
N ASP A 88 1.96 8.54 -9.24
CA ASP A 88 1.92 9.30 -10.50
C ASP A 88 2.93 10.45 -10.56
N ASN A 89 3.32 10.99 -9.41
CA ASN A 89 4.38 11.97 -9.26
C ASN A 89 5.80 11.40 -9.47
N GLY A 90 5.93 10.11 -9.79
CA GLY A 90 7.19 9.44 -10.06
C GLY A 90 8.02 9.09 -8.83
N VAL A 91 7.40 9.13 -7.65
CA VAL A 91 8.00 8.69 -6.39
C VAL A 91 7.52 7.28 -6.06
N VAL A 92 8.46 6.42 -5.69
CA VAL A 92 8.16 5.14 -5.05
C VAL A 92 8.15 5.36 -3.54
N TYR A 93 7.05 5.01 -2.90
CA TYR A 93 6.91 5.05 -1.46
C TYR A 93 6.97 3.65 -0.87
N GLU A 94 7.41 3.54 0.38
CA GLU A 94 7.52 2.29 1.10
C GLU A 94 7.01 2.44 2.53
N MET A 95 6.20 1.47 2.97
CA MET A 95 5.84 1.27 4.37
C MET A 95 6.39 -0.07 4.82
N ILE A 96 7.14 -0.08 5.92
CA ILE A 96 7.70 -1.30 6.51
C ILE A 96 7.06 -1.51 7.88
N ALA A 97 6.37 -2.63 8.03
CA ALA A 97 5.63 -2.97 9.25
C ALA A 97 6.01 -4.37 9.76
N PRO A 98 6.17 -4.58 11.08
CA PRO A 98 6.23 -5.92 11.65
C PRO A 98 4.98 -6.73 11.25
N LYS A 99 5.12 -8.04 10.99
CA LYS A 99 3.99 -8.88 10.53
C LYS A 99 2.79 -8.88 11.47
N ASP A 100 3.02 -8.70 12.77
CA ASP A 100 2.01 -8.66 13.84
C ASP A 100 1.36 -7.27 13.98
N GLN A 101 1.89 -6.27 13.30
CA GLN A 101 1.37 -4.90 13.22
C GLN A 101 0.97 -4.53 11.78
N SER A 102 0.86 -5.52 10.89
CA SER A 102 0.57 -5.32 9.46
C SER A 102 -0.66 -6.13 9.04
N SER A 103 -1.77 -5.41 8.84
CA SER A 103 -2.97 -5.88 8.15
C SER A 103 -2.95 -5.46 6.67
N PHE A 104 -3.85 -6.01 5.86
CA PHE A 104 -4.00 -5.54 4.47
C PHE A 104 -4.46 -4.08 4.41
N SER A 105 -5.22 -3.59 5.38
CA SER A 105 -5.63 -2.19 5.50
C SER A 105 -4.63 -1.26 6.19
N SER A 106 -3.52 -1.80 6.73
CA SER A 106 -2.51 -0.99 7.41
C SER A 106 -1.84 -0.02 6.43
N GLY A 107 -1.76 1.24 6.84
CA GLY A 107 -1.20 2.34 6.03
C GLY A 107 -2.26 3.18 5.31
N PHE A 108 -3.54 2.83 5.42
CA PHE A 108 -4.61 3.47 4.65
C PHE A 108 -5.69 4.07 5.54
N GLY A 109 -6.30 5.13 5.04
CA GLY A 109 -7.46 5.81 5.63
C GLY A 109 -8.61 5.85 4.63
N GLU A 110 -9.83 6.01 5.13
CA GLU A 110 -11.05 6.19 4.33
C GLU A 110 -11.58 7.62 4.53
N TYR A 111 -12.08 8.22 3.47
CA TYR A 111 -12.95 9.39 3.58
C TYR A 111 -14.36 8.99 4.06
N ASP A 112 -15.11 9.95 4.59
CA ASP A 112 -16.50 9.81 5.03
C ASP A 112 -17.19 11.17 4.85
N ASP A 113 -18.25 11.21 4.04
CA ASP A 113 -18.92 12.40 3.53
C ASP A 113 -17.95 13.44 2.91
N GLY A 114 -16.94 12.98 2.16
CA GLY A 114 -15.94 13.83 1.51
C GLY A 114 -14.96 14.51 2.49
N MET A 115 -14.98 14.12 3.76
CA MET A 115 -14.02 14.53 4.79
C MET A 115 -13.21 13.33 5.27
N LYS A 116 -12.14 13.55 6.06
CA LYS A 116 -11.43 12.44 6.70
C LYS A 116 -12.38 11.67 7.62
N GLY A 117 -12.57 10.39 7.33
CA GLY A 117 -13.38 9.50 8.15
C GLY A 117 -12.70 9.12 9.46
N ASN A 118 -13.38 8.28 10.23
CA ASN A 118 -12.84 7.74 11.48
C ASN A 118 -11.77 6.66 11.25
N TYR A 119 -11.69 6.10 10.04
CA TYR A 119 -10.63 5.16 9.66
C TYR A 119 -9.42 5.94 9.16
N THR A 120 -8.43 6.14 10.03
CA THR A 120 -7.22 6.88 9.72
C THR A 120 -6.00 5.96 9.59
N PRO A 121 -5.00 6.32 8.77
CA PRO A 121 -3.78 5.53 8.63
C PRO A 121 -3.06 5.39 9.97
N THR A 122 -2.86 4.14 10.41
CA THR A 122 -2.09 3.85 11.63
C THR A 122 -0.58 3.87 11.42
N GLN A 123 -0.16 3.86 10.15
CA GLN A 123 1.22 3.88 9.69
C GLN A 123 1.29 4.78 8.46
N LYS A 124 2.45 5.39 8.23
CA LYS A 124 2.69 6.28 7.09
C LYS A 124 3.63 5.61 6.10
N PHE A 125 3.47 5.98 4.83
CA PHE A 125 4.43 5.64 3.80
C PHE A 125 5.53 6.70 3.78
N GLU A 126 6.77 6.27 3.60
CA GLU A 126 7.93 7.15 3.43
C GLU A 126 8.47 7.03 2.00
N VAL A 127 9.34 7.95 1.59
CA VAL A 127 10.06 7.79 0.31
C VAL A 127 10.93 6.54 0.40
N SER A 128 10.78 5.60 -0.54
CA SER A 128 11.59 4.38 -0.54
C SER A 128 13.05 4.70 -0.79
N ASN A 129 13.92 4.06 0.00
CA ASN A 129 15.37 4.11 -0.19
C ASN A 129 15.87 3.16 -1.31
N ASP A 130 14.97 2.41 -1.96
CA ASP A 130 15.33 1.59 -3.11
C ASP A 130 15.56 2.47 -4.36
N GLU A 131 16.80 2.93 -4.52
CA GLU A 131 17.21 3.76 -5.66
C GLU A 131 16.95 3.09 -7.02
N THR A 132 16.99 1.75 -7.07
CA THR A 132 16.74 1.01 -8.31
C THR A 132 15.26 1.05 -8.67
N ALA A 133 14.37 0.85 -7.70
CA ALA A 133 12.93 1.01 -7.89
C ALA A 133 12.57 2.46 -8.26
N GLN A 134 13.15 3.44 -7.57
CA GLN A 134 12.96 4.87 -7.88
C GLN A 134 13.35 5.20 -9.32
N ALA A 135 14.54 4.77 -9.75
CA ALA A 135 15.03 5.01 -11.11
C ALA A 135 14.16 4.29 -12.15
N LYS A 136 13.80 3.04 -11.87
CA LYS A 136 13.00 2.23 -12.80
C LYS A 136 11.58 2.77 -12.96
N TRP A 137 10.96 3.23 -11.88
CA TRP A 137 9.63 3.79 -11.94
C TRP A 137 9.57 5.05 -12.79
N LYS A 138 10.52 5.97 -12.58
CA LYS A 138 10.68 7.17 -13.43
C LYS A 138 10.93 6.82 -14.90
N GLU A 139 11.69 5.76 -15.19
CA GLU A 139 11.88 5.29 -16.57
C GLU A 139 10.56 4.78 -17.18
N ILE A 140 9.76 4.04 -16.41
CA ILE A 140 8.47 3.50 -16.87
C ILE A 140 7.50 4.64 -17.17
N LEU A 141 7.33 5.60 -16.26
CA LEU A 141 6.39 6.72 -16.44
C LEU A 141 6.69 7.57 -17.67
N LYS A 142 7.98 7.80 -17.97
CA LYS A 142 8.40 8.53 -19.17
C LYS A 142 7.93 7.91 -20.50
N LYS A 143 7.52 6.63 -20.50
CA LYS A 143 7.00 5.96 -21.71
C LYS A 143 5.53 6.27 -21.97
N TYR A 144 4.83 6.83 -20.98
CA TYR A 144 3.39 7.09 -21.00
C TYR A 144 3.06 8.58 -20.83
N GLN A 145 4.09 9.44 -20.76
CA GLN A 145 4.00 10.90 -20.88
C GLN A 145 4.21 11.32 -22.34
#